data_AF-A0A433I3M0-F1
#
_entry.id   AF-A0A433I3M0-F1
#
_cell.length_a   1.000
_cell.length_b   1.000
_cell.length_c   1.000
_cell.angle_alpha   90.00
_cell.angle_beta   90.00
_cell.angle_gamma   90.00
#
_symmetry.space_group_name_H-M   'P 1'
#
loop_
_entity.id
_entity.type
_entity.pdbx_description
1 polymer ?
#
loop_
_entity_poly.entity_id
_entity_poly.type
_entity_poly.pdbx_seq_one_letter_code
_entity_poly.pdbx_strand_id
1 'polypeptide(L)'
;MKKNTVIGWQYGPTLCRAIGLNIMLAIVLVLGNPPDASAQGYSSIPKTGIYGWRYSNDILQGVSLSDVFTFNDTITTAFGPAYANVWTSPANFLQCKPPTGRKFSYALCYYSGPDAPTGHDSGNPSLPCKLSADGVVANCACYEISTDDVSPRIPYYVDLHAISNLSIYQDTVEACGKEGEKCAATDRDPPVCEAINTNLLVPGADLISVFSPVYSSSYFTKNQSNSTECVGNNAGIYAGCMTAPCYRTGEKDASGRNIVECKCPVYNGPYQVGQANQSCNANSSGNAIGDGRGSNVWSAAYNPAGGPITLPEGACVPDLPGDKGCGLLDPAKDYSKIVDPSGALCKNVCAAYGGGVNASGIQVGYSCDATLCTTIGIGQENNSSFPPSHNAQLGLMGQACNGIQDVGGMKQILMVEALAECSCCASQICGCSNISAATNQAVFDLNQQQRAVGIQPQCDINDTLCGQNQ
;
A
#
# COMPACT_ATOMS: atom_id res chain seq x y z
N MET A 1 -55.61 -12.70 56.94
CA MET A 1 -56.12 -13.40 58.15
C MET A 1 -55.80 -14.88 58.03
N LYS A 2 -55.29 -15.46 59.13
CA LYS A 2 -54.86 -16.86 59.28
C LYS A 2 -55.97 -17.88 59.00
N LYS A 3 -55.59 -19.05 58.49
CA LYS A 3 -55.72 -20.41 59.08
C LYS A 3 -55.65 -21.47 57.95
N ASN A 4 -54.68 -22.39 57.88
CA ASN A 4 -54.45 -23.61 58.69
C ASN A 4 -55.71 -24.50 58.79
N THR A 5 -55.77 -25.83 58.58
CA THR A 5 -54.89 -26.99 58.33
C THR A 5 -55.86 -28.20 58.13
N VAL A 6 -55.58 -29.33 57.43
CA VAL A 6 -55.33 -30.71 57.97
C VAL A 6 -55.88 -31.78 56.95
N ILE A 7 -55.07 -32.64 56.29
CA ILE A 7 -54.68 -34.08 56.51
C ILE A 7 -55.70 -35.20 56.10
N GLY A 8 -55.20 -36.18 55.32
CA GLY A 8 -55.56 -37.63 55.27
C GLY A 8 -54.99 -38.29 53.99
N TRP A 9 -53.89 -39.08 53.95
CA TRP A 9 -53.65 -40.51 54.31
C TRP A 9 -54.78 -41.44 53.78
N GLN A 10 -54.58 -42.50 52.95
CA GLN A 10 -53.67 -43.64 53.09
C GLN A 10 -53.72 -44.68 51.92
N TYR A 11 -52.61 -45.42 51.73
CA TYR A 11 -52.38 -46.80 51.22
C TYR A 11 -52.50 -47.23 49.72
N GLY A 12 -51.40 -47.87 49.23
CA GLY A 12 -51.26 -48.68 47.99
C GLY A 12 -51.63 -50.17 48.17
N PRO A 13 -51.28 -51.11 47.25
CA PRO A 13 -49.87 -51.52 47.00
C PRO A 13 -49.48 -52.03 45.56
N THR A 14 -48.16 -52.21 45.36
CA THR A 14 -47.31 -53.01 44.38
C THR A 14 -47.97 -53.91 43.32
N LEU A 15 -47.44 -54.13 42.09
CA LEU A 15 -46.12 -54.70 41.72
C LEU A 15 -45.89 -54.69 40.17
N CYS A 16 -44.61 -54.85 39.74
CA CYS A 16 -44.07 -55.33 38.44
C CYS A 16 -43.34 -54.34 37.50
N ARG A 17 -42.05 -54.66 37.32
CA ARG A 17 -40.98 -54.08 36.50
C ARG A 17 -41.31 -54.06 35.00
N ALA A 18 -40.86 -53.02 34.28
CA ALA A 18 -39.78 -53.11 33.28
C ALA A 18 -39.61 -51.78 32.50
N ILE A 19 -38.36 -51.28 32.51
CA ILE A 19 -37.60 -50.73 31.38
C ILE A 19 -38.26 -49.61 30.54
N GLY A 20 -37.73 -48.39 30.65
CA GLY A 20 -38.01 -47.30 29.70
C GLY A 20 -37.38 -45.99 30.14
N LEU A 21 -36.17 -45.74 29.68
CA LEU A 21 -35.29 -44.62 29.98
C LEU A 21 -35.79 -43.29 29.37
N ASN A 22 -35.41 -42.17 30.02
CA ASN A 22 -35.22 -40.80 29.50
C ASN A 22 -36.31 -39.75 29.75
N ILE A 23 -36.19 -39.00 30.86
CA ILE A 23 -36.34 -37.53 30.88
C ILE A 23 -35.40 -36.95 31.95
N MET A 24 -34.38 -36.19 31.52
CA MET A 24 -33.73 -35.06 32.24
C MET A 24 -33.03 -34.25 31.14
N LEU A 25 -33.69 -33.25 30.56
CA LEU A 25 -33.61 -31.84 30.94
C LEU A 25 -32.15 -31.34 31.12
N ALA A 26 -31.54 -30.93 30.01
CA ALA A 26 -30.46 -29.95 30.01
C ALA A 26 -30.88 -28.80 29.09
N ILE A 27 -30.95 -27.61 29.67
CA ILE A 27 -31.19 -26.33 29.02
C ILE A 27 -30.01 -26.05 28.08
N VAL A 28 -30.25 -26.04 26.78
CA VAL A 28 -29.31 -25.51 25.77
C VAL A 28 -29.72 -24.08 25.47
N LEU A 29 -28.91 -23.13 25.95
CA LEU A 29 -28.88 -21.77 25.44
C LEU A 29 -28.44 -21.83 23.97
N VAL A 30 -29.32 -21.37 23.08
CA VAL A 30 -29.00 -21.14 21.66
C VAL A 30 -28.06 -19.94 21.60
N LEU A 31 -26.76 -20.22 21.53
CA LEU A 31 -25.78 -19.34 20.92
C LEU A 31 -25.41 -20.00 19.59
N GLY A 32 -25.83 -19.38 18.48
CA GLY A 32 -25.48 -19.84 17.15
C GLY A 32 -23.97 -19.71 16.95
N ASN A 33 -23.28 -20.85 16.87
CA ASN A 33 -21.95 -20.92 16.29
C ASN A 33 -22.07 -20.64 14.79
N PRO A 34 -21.25 -19.77 14.18
CA PRO A 34 -21.12 -19.74 12.73
C PRO A 34 -20.53 -21.07 12.25
N PRO A 35 -20.87 -21.51 11.04
CA PRO A 35 -20.55 -22.84 10.55
C PRO A 35 -19.04 -23.04 10.42
N ASP A 36 -18.61 -24.23 10.83
CA ASP A 36 -17.26 -24.77 10.69
C ASP A 36 -16.71 -24.49 9.28
N ALA A 37 -15.68 -23.64 9.21
CA ALA A 37 -14.76 -23.60 8.09
C ALA A 37 -13.99 -24.92 8.10
N SER A 38 -14.49 -25.90 7.34
CA SER A 38 -13.85 -27.18 7.13
C SER A 38 -12.43 -26.96 6.60
N ALA A 39 -11.45 -27.22 7.47
CA ALA A 39 -10.08 -27.48 7.10
C ALA A 39 -10.04 -28.72 6.18
N GLN A 40 -10.18 -28.48 4.87
CA GLN A 40 -9.93 -29.50 3.85
C GLN A 40 -8.54 -29.28 3.26
N GLY A 41 -7.59 -30.07 3.75
CA GLY A 41 -6.48 -30.62 2.97
C GLY A 41 -5.51 -29.65 2.29
N TYR A 42 -4.70 -28.91 3.06
CA TYR A 42 -3.42 -28.40 2.56
C TYR A 42 -2.26 -29.20 3.19
N SER A 43 -1.49 -29.88 2.35
CA SER A 43 -0.38 -30.75 2.75
C SER A 43 0.83 -29.95 3.27
N SER A 44 1.13 -30.18 4.55
CA SER A 44 2.39 -29.98 5.29
C SER A 44 3.25 -28.75 4.97
N ILE A 45 2.81 -27.58 5.42
CA ILE A 45 3.75 -26.53 5.84
C ILE A 45 4.52 -27.12 7.06
N PRO A 46 5.87 -27.00 7.13
CA PRO A 46 6.61 -27.37 8.32
C PRO A 46 6.01 -26.68 9.55
N LYS A 47 6.07 -27.31 10.73
CA LYS A 47 5.69 -26.65 12.00
C LYS A 47 6.31 -25.24 12.00
N THR A 48 5.52 -24.20 12.28
CA THR A 48 5.87 -22.78 12.09
C THR A 48 7.32 -22.48 12.47
N GLY A 49 7.76 -22.91 13.66
CA GLY A 49 9.15 -22.73 14.13
C GLY A 49 10.26 -23.35 13.28
N ILE A 50 10.01 -24.42 12.52
CA ILE A 50 11.01 -24.99 11.58
C ILE A 50 11.09 -24.14 10.31
N TYR A 51 9.96 -23.64 9.82
CA TYR A 51 9.95 -22.78 8.63
C TYR A 51 10.63 -21.44 8.95
N GLY A 52 10.25 -20.78 10.04
CA GLY A 52 10.86 -19.51 10.44
C GLY A 52 12.36 -19.62 10.68
N TRP A 53 12.82 -20.74 11.26
CA TRP A 53 14.25 -21.01 11.39
C TRP A 53 14.96 -21.18 10.03
N ARG A 54 14.39 -21.97 9.10
CA ARG A 54 14.97 -22.17 7.75
C ARG A 54 15.05 -20.85 6.99
N TYR A 55 13.97 -20.07 6.99
CA TYR A 55 13.90 -18.78 6.33
C TYR A 55 14.92 -17.80 6.92
N SER A 56 14.96 -17.67 8.25
CA SER A 56 15.94 -16.82 8.95
C SER A 56 17.38 -17.20 8.62
N ASN A 57 17.68 -18.50 8.57
CA ASN A 57 19.02 -18.99 8.24
C ASN A 57 19.43 -18.63 6.80
N ASP A 58 18.48 -18.62 5.85
CA ASP A 58 18.72 -18.23 4.46
C ASP A 58 19.02 -16.73 4.36
N ILE A 59 18.16 -15.87 4.92
CA ILE A 59 18.30 -14.41 4.80
C ILE A 59 19.45 -13.83 5.64
N LEU A 60 19.80 -14.46 6.77
CA LEU A 60 20.91 -14.03 7.62
C LEU A 60 22.23 -14.73 7.28
N GLN A 61 22.26 -15.58 6.25
CA GLN A 61 23.45 -16.33 5.80
C GLN A 61 24.16 -17.08 6.95
N GLY A 62 23.38 -17.65 7.88
CA GLY A 62 23.91 -18.39 9.03
C GLY A 62 24.35 -17.55 10.24
N VAL A 63 24.17 -16.23 10.21
CA VAL A 63 24.37 -15.38 11.40
C VAL A 63 23.15 -15.51 12.31
N SER A 64 23.35 -15.92 13.57
CA SER A 64 22.29 -15.94 14.57
C SER A 64 22.19 -14.57 15.27
N LEU A 65 21.05 -13.91 15.12
CA LEU A 65 20.75 -12.61 15.74
C LEU A 65 19.46 -12.68 16.54
N SER A 66 19.30 -13.70 17.40
CA SER A 66 18.07 -13.90 18.19
C SER A 66 17.64 -12.68 19.00
N ASP A 67 18.61 -11.84 19.39
CA ASP A 67 18.39 -10.66 20.22
C ASP A 67 17.96 -9.43 19.40
N VAL A 68 18.07 -9.48 18.06
CA VAL A 68 17.84 -8.34 17.15
C VAL A 68 16.76 -8.65 16.10
N PHE A 69 16.65 -9.91 15.69
CA PHE A 69 15.67 -10.36 14.71
C PHE A 69 15.18 -11.76 15.02
N THR A 70 13.86 -11.87 15.20
CA THR A 70 13.14 -13.15 15.18
C THR A 70 12.11 -13.05 14.07
N PHE A 71 12.17 -13.96 13.09
CA PHE A 71 11.18 -13.98 12.03
C PHE A 71 9.80 -14.28 12.60
N ASN A 72 8.80 -13.51 12.17
CA ASN A 72 7.42 -13.63 12.58
C ASN A 72 6.73 -14.75 11.79
N ASP A 73 6.90 -15.98 12.23
CA ASP A 73 6.14 -17.14 11.76
C ASP A 73 4.86 -17.39 12.58
N THR A 74 4.46 -16.42 13.41
CA THR A 74 3.24 -16.51 14.22
C THR A 74 2.01 -16.31 13.37
N ILE A 75 0.90 -16.93 13.79
CA ILE A 75 -0.42 -16.76 13.17
C ILE A 75 -0.94 -15.36 13.54
N THR A 76 -0.76 -14.39 12.65
CA THR A 76 -1.17 -13.00 12.84
C THR A 76 -2.66 -12.80 12.55
N THR A 77 -3.26 -13.66 11.70
CA THR A 77 -4.70 -13.65 11.39
C THR A 77 -5.29 -15.06 11.41
N ALA A 78 -6.63 -15.17 11.34
CA ALA A 78 -7.29 -16.47 11.18
C ALA A 78 -6.93 -17.20 9.86
N PHE A 79 -6.27 -16.53 8.92
CA PHE A 79 -6.01 -17.04 7.56
C PHE A 79 -4.55 -17.41 7.31
N GLY A 80 -3.64 -17.09 8.24
CA GLY A 80 -2.24 -17.48 8.10
C GLY A 80 -1.27 -16.70 8.97
N PRO A 81 0.02 -17.03 8.86
CA PRO A 81 1.11 -16.31 9.49
C PRO A 81 1.43 -15.00 8.77
N ALA A 82 2.40 -14.23 9.28
CA ALA A 82 2.70 -12.91 8.73
C ALA A 82 3.01 -12.91 7.22
N TYR A 83 3.77 -13.91 6.77
CA TYR A 83 4.12 -14.07 5.36
C TYR A 83 2.97 -14.57 4.46
N ALA A 84 1.76 -14.74 4.99
CA ALA A 84 0.55 -14.88 4.17
C ALA A 84 -0.01 -13.52 3.71
N ASN A 85 0.58 -12.38 4.14
CA ASN A 85 0.18 -11.03 3.74
C ASN A 85 -1.35 -10.85 3.71
N VAL A 86 -1.98 -11.03 4.87
CA VAL A 86 -3.44 -11.08 4.95
C VAL A 86 -3.99 -9.69 5.22
N TRP A 87 -4.57 -9.09 4.19
CA TRP A 87 -5.27 -7.82 4.30
C TRP A 87 -6.72 -8.06 4.75
N THR A 88 -7.09 -7.58 5.94
CA THR A 88 -8.44 -7.78 6.52
C THR A 88 -9.31 -6.53 6.44
N SER A 89 -8.70 -5.34 6.41
CA SER A 89 -9.39 -4.06 6.37
C SER A 89 -8.45 -2.91 5.93
N PRO A 90 -9.00 -1.74 5.58
CA PRO A 90 -8.20 -0.52 5.47
C PRO A 90 -7.30 -0.21 6.68
N ALA A 91 -7.78 -0.49 7.89
CA ALA A 91 -7.12 -0.04 9.12
C ALA A 91 -5.78 -0.75 9.38
N ASN A 92 -5.63 -2.02 8.95
CA ASN A 92 -4.38 -2.74 9.12
C ASN A 92 -3.34 -2.38 8.06
N PHE A 93 -3.66 -1.52 7.08
CA PHE A 93 -2.71 -1.04 6.10
C PHE A 93 -2.08 0.29 6.52
N LEU A 94 -1.06 0.18 7.38
CA LEU A 94 -0.42 1.27 8.06
C LEU A 94 0.33 2.19 7.10
N GLN A 95 0.04 3.48 7.16
CA GLN A 95 0.71 4.49 6.36
C GLN A 95 2.05 4.88 6.98
N CYS A 96 3.12 4.81 6.19
CA CYS A 96 4.46 5.23 6.57
C CYS A 96 4.96 6.33 5.64
N LYS A 97 5.60 7.35 6.22
CA LYS A 97 6.25 8.42 5.44
C LYS A 97 7.75 8.15 5.36
N PRO A 98 8.36 8.20 4.17
CA PRO A 98 9.82 8.21 4.03
C PRO A 98 10.47 9.30 4.92
N PRO A 99 11.68 9.06 5.44
CA PRO A 99 12.37 10.03 6.27
C PRO A 99 12.75 11.27 5.44
N THR A 100 12.52 12.47 6.00
CA THR A 100 12.93 13.72 5.36
C THR A 100 14.36 14.10 5.73
N GLY A 101 15.13 14.66 4.79
CA GLY A 101 16.48 15.19 5.06
C GLY A 101 17.61 14.17 4.88
N ARG A 102 17.31 12.97 4.39
CA ARG A 102 18.30 11.99 3.92
C ARG A 102 17.73 11.15 2.79
N LYS A 103 18.61 10.58 1.97
CA LYS A 103 18.24 9.61 0.95
C LYS A 103 17.67 8.35 1.60
N PHE A 104 16.59 7.84 1.03
CA PHE A 104 15.93 6.61 1.44
C PHE A 104 15.38 5.89 0.22
N SER A 105 15.41 4.55 0.24
CA SER A 105 14.80 3.73 -0.80
C SER A 105 14.06 2.56 -0.17
N TYR A 106 13.03 2.08 -0.87
CA TYR A 106 12.26 0.89 -0.50
C TYR A 106 11.96 0.04 -1.75
N ALA A 107 11.64 -1.24 -1.56
CA ALA A 107 11.27 -2.12 -2.68
C ALA A 107 9.76 -2.18 -2.88
N LEU A 108 9.32 -2.32 -4.12
CA LEU A 108 7.95 -2.66 -4.48
C LEU A 108 7.90 -3.99 -5.24
N CYS A 109 7.61 -5.07 -4.52
CA CYS A 109 7.48 -6.42 -5.08
C CYS A 109 6.05 -6.81 -5.47
N TYR A 110 5.07 -5.93 -5.25
CA TYR A 110 3.65 -6.27 -5.45
C TYR A 110 3.31 -6.70 -6.89
N TYR A 111 4.17 -6.37 -7.86
CA TYR A 111 4.00 -6.69 -9.27
C TYR A 111 4.91 -7.83 -9.78
N SER A 112 5.69 -8.45 -8.89
CA SER A 112 6.62 -9.53 -9.27
C SER A 112 5.88 -10.86 -9.50
N GLY A 113 6.33 -11.65 -10.47
CA GLY A 113 5.74 -12.94 -10.78
C GLY A 113 6.42 -13.66 -11.95
N PRO A 114 5.83 -13.66 -13.15
CA PRO A 114 6.37 -14.36 -14.33
C PRO A 114 7.67 -13.72 -14.86
N ASP A 115 8.40 -14.46 -15.70
CA ASP A 115 9.58 -13.98 -16.44
C ASP A 115 9.26 -12.97 -17.56
N ALA A 116 7.98 -12.74 -17.85
CA ALA A 116 7.54 -11.75 -18.85
C ALA A 116 6.98 -10.50 -18.15
N PRO A 117 7.08 -9.30 -18.77
CA PRO A 117 6.37 -8.13 -18.30
C PRO A 117 4.87 -8.37 -18.14
N THR A 118 4.28 -7.73 -17.13
CA THR A 118 2.85 -7.80 -16.80
C THR A 118 2.27 -6.39 -16.69
N GLY A 119 0.98 -6.26 -16.39
CA GLY A 119 0.26 -4.98 -16.45
C GLY A 119 -0.21 -4.62 -17.86
N HIS A 120 -0.73 -3.40 -18.02
CA HIS A 120 -1.24 -2.91 -19.30
C HIS A 120 -0.26 -1.98 -20.02
N ASP A 121 0.72 -1.44 -19.31
CA ASP A 121 1.79 -0.61 -19.87
C ASP A 121 2.86 -1.50 -20.52
N SER A 122 3.10 -1.29 -21.82
CA SER A 122 4.11 -2.02 -22.58
C SER A 122 5.56 -1.65 -22.21
N GLY A 123 5.75 -0.56 -21.45
CA GLY A 123 7.02 -0.15 -20.87
C GLY A 123 7.35 -0.81 -19.52
N ASN A 124 6.49 -1.70 -19.02
CA ASN A 124 6.78 -2.45 -17.80
C ASN A 124 7.98 -3.40 -18.00
N PRO A 125 8.89 -3.49 -17.02
CA PRO A 125 9.95 -4.47 -17.03
C PRO A 125 9.43 -5.87 -16.69
N SER A 126 10.26 -6.86 -16.99
CA SER A 126 10.08 -8.20 -16.42
C SER A 126 10.53 -8.19 -14.96
N LEU A 127 9.67 -8.71 -14.07
CA LEU A 127 9.89 -8.78 -12.63
C LEU A 127 9.71 -10.22 -12.13
N PRO A 128 10.59 -11.16 -12.49
CA PRO A 128 10.42 -12.57 -12.14
C PRO A 128 10.51 -12.79 -10.62
N CYS A 129 9.78 -13.80 -10.14
CA CYS A 129 9.76 -14.19 -8.73
C CYS A 129 9.92 -15.71 -8.62
N LYS A 130 11.19 -16.13 -8.51
CA LYS A 130 11.64 -17.51 -8.70
C LYS A 130 11.71 -18.26 -7.39
N LEU A 131 10.93 -19.32 -7.27
CA LEU A 131 10.95 -20.20 -6.11
C LEU A 131 12.29 -20.94 -6.01
N SER A 132 12.92 -20.90 -4.83
CA SER A 132 14.13 -21.66 -4.53
C SER A 132 13.87 -23.15 -4.65
N ALA A 133 14.91 -23.93 -4.97
CA ALA A 133 14.78 -25.38 -5.14
C ALA A 133 14.27 -26.10 -3.87
N ASP A 134 14.50 -25.51 -2.69
CA ASP A 134 14.09 -26.04 -1.40
C ASP A 134 12.71 -25.52 -0.94
N GLY A 135 12.09 -24.63 -1.72
CA GLY A 135 10.74 -24.11 -1.53
C GLY A 135 10.56 -23.14 -0.36
N VAL A 136 11.65 -22.65 0.25
CA VAL A 136 11.58 -21.77 1.43
C VAL A 136 11.45 -20.31 1.04
N VAL A 137 12.13 -19.90 -0.02
CA VAL A 137 12.29 -18.51 -0.44
C VAL A 137 11.90 -18.37 -1.90
N ALA A 138 11.22 -17.27 -2.23
CA ALA A 138 11.12 -16.80 -3.61
C ALA A 138 12.04 -15.60 -3.81
N ASN A 139 12.89 -15.67 -4.82
CA ASN A 139 13.81 -14.59 -5.20
C ASN A 139 13.09 -13.71 -6.22
N CYS A 140 12.64 -12.54 -5.79
CA CYS A 140 11.72 -11.71 -6.56
C CYS A 140 12.41 -10.41 -6.97
N ALA A 141 12.47 -10.16 -8.27
CA ALA A 141 12.90 -8.91 -8.85
C ALA A 141 11.80 -7.86 -8.60
N CYS A 142 12.19 -6.74 -8.02
CA CYS A 142 11.27 -5.69 -7.58
C CYS A 142 11.80 -4.31 -7.97
N TYR A 143 10.93 -3.31 -8.07
CA TYR A 143 11.38 -1.94 -8.23
C TYR A 143 12.08 -1.45 -6.96
N GLU A 144 13.22 -0.76 -7.08
CA GLU A 144 13.69 0.15 -6.04
C GLU A 144 13.05 1.53 -6.27
N ILE A 145 12.29 2.00 -5.29
CA ILE A 145 11.75 3.36 -5.29
C ILE A 145 12.60 4.19 -4.34
N SER A 146 13.27 5.20 -4.89
CA SER A 146 14.15 6.11 -4.16
C SER A 146 13.46 7.44 -3.90
N THR A 147 13.73 8.06 -2.75
CA THR A 147 13.28 9.41 -2.44
C THR A 147 13.93 10.50 -3.31
N ASP A 148 14.97 10.13 -4.08
CA ASP A 148 15.56 11.00 -5.10
C ASP A 148 14.68 11.08 -6.36
N ASP A 149 13.91 10.02 -6.63
CA ASP A 149 13.05 9.89 -7.81
C ASP A 149 11.58 10.19 -7.49
N VAL A 150 11.17 9.92 -6.25
CA VAL A 150 9.80 10.07 -5.74
C VAL A 150 9.82 10.91 -4.47
N SER A 151 8.96 11.90 -4.35
CA SER A 151 8.91 12.78 -3.17
C SER A 151 8.84 11.97 -1.85
N PRO A 152 9.65 12.29 -0.82
CA PRO A 152 9.61 11.59 0.49
C PRO A 152 8.29 11.83 1.26
N ARG A 153 7.35 12.54 0.66
CA ARG A 153 6.01 12.75 1.21
C ARG A 153 4.96 11.83 0.62
N ILE A 154 5.26 11.16 -0.49
CA ILE A 154 4.45 10.05 -0.98
C ILE A 154 4.63 8.91 0.02
N PRO A 155 3.55 8.46 0.68
CA PRO A 155 3.65 7.40 1.65
C PRO A 155 3.88 6.05 0.98
N TYR A 156 4.53 5.14 1.70
CA TYR A 156 4.42 3.71 1.48
C TYR A 156 3.53 3.11 2.57
N TYR A 157 3.06 1.89 2.34
CA TYR A 157 2.12 1.22 3.24
C TYR A 157 2.65 -0.15 3.64
N VAL A 158 2.36 -0.51 4.89
CA VAL A 158 2.74 -1.77 5.51
C VAL A 158 1.51 -2.40 6.12
N ASP A 159 1.19 -3.62 5.70
CA ASP A 159 0.18 -4.43 6.35
C ASP A 159 0.72 -4.86 7.73
N LEU A 160 0.02 -4.44 8.78
CA LEU A 160 0.31 -4.80 10.17
C LEU A 160 0.44 -6.31 10.34
N HIS A 161 -0.42 -7.06 9.66
CA HIS A 161 -0.44 -8.52 9.74
C HIS A 161 0.74 -9.15 9.00
N ALA A 162 1.44 -8.40 8.15
CA ALA A 162 2.55 -8.88 7.34
C ALA A 162 3.94 -8.56 7.90
N ILE A 163 4.05 -7.96 9.09
CA ILE A 163 5.33 -7.55 9.68
C ILE A 163 6.21 -8.77 10.01
N SER A 164 7.33 -8.90 9.30
CA SER A 164 8.22 -10.07 9.34
C SER A 164 9.12 -10.15 10.58
N ASN A 165 9.29 -9.07 11.35
CA ASN A 165 10.04 -9.06 12.60
C ASN A 165 9.08 -9.15 13.79
N LEU A 166 9.19 -10.22 14.58
CA LEU A 166 8.26 -10.51 15.67
C LEU A 166 8.20 -9.42 16.74
N SER A 167 9.35 -8.83 17.13
CA SER A 167 9.37 -7.77 18.14
C SER A 167 8.69 -6.51 17.62
N ILE A 168 9.05 -6.09 16.40
CA ILE A 168 8.45 -4.90 15.78
C ILE A 168 6.96 -5.09 15.51
N TYR A 169 6.52 -6.29 15.17
CA TYR A 169 5.11 -6.64 15.06
C TYR A 169 4.39 -6.45 16.40
N GLN A 170 4.93 -6.97 17.49
CA GLN A 170 4.35 -6.85 18.83
C GLN A 170 4.27 -5.39 19.28
N ASP A 171 5.34 -4.62 19.10
CA ASP A 171 5.38 -3.19 19.41
C ASP A 171 4.34 -2.41 18.58
N THR A 172 4.21 -2.77 17.29
CA THR A 172 3.23 -2.15 16.40
C THR A 172 1.79 -2.49 16.80
N VAL A 173 1.50 -3.74 17.19
CA VAL A 173 0.18 -4.13 17.72
C VAL A 173 -0.14 -3.39 19.02
N GLU A 174 0.83 -3.24 19.92
CA GLU A 174 0.63 -2.49 21.16
C GLU A 174 0.29 -1.02 20.88
N ALA A 175 1.05 -0.38 19.98
CA ALA A 175 0.90 1.02 19.63
C ALA A 175 -0.36 1.30 18.78
N CYS A 176 -0.59 0.49 17.74
CA CYS A 176 -1.62 0.73 16.72
C CYS A 176 -2.92 -0.04 16.96
N GLY A 177 -2.95 -0.98 17.90
CA GLY A 177 -4.07 -1.91 18.05
C GLY A 177 -3.91 -3.13 17.15
N LYS A 178 -4.73 -4.16 17.39
CA LYS A 178 -4.59 -5.46 16.71
C LYS A 178 -4.91 -5.41 15.22
N GLU A 179 -5.78 -4.49 14.82
CA GLU A 179 -6.19 -4.28 13.43
C GLU A 179 -5.68 -2.94 12.89
N GLY A 180 -4.74 -2.29 13.58
CA GLY A 180 -4.18 -0.98 13.19
C GLY A 180 -5.12 0.20 13.47
N GLU A 181 -6.25 -0.03 14.11
CA GLU A 181 -7.35 0.94 14.25
C GLU A 181 -6.94 2.24 14.94
N LYS A 182 -5.96 2.22 15.84
CA LYS A 182 -5.48 3.42 16.54
C LYS A 182 -4.58 4.27 15.65
N CYS A 183 -3.79 3.65 14.78
CA CYS A 183 -2.91 4.37 13.85
C CYS A 183 -3.67 4.83 12.61
N ALA A 184 -4.76 4.17 12.24
CA ALA A 184 -5.68 4.66 11.21
C ALA A 184 -6.48 5.89 11.69
N ALA A 185 -6.86 5.95 12.98
CA ALA A 185 -7.70 7.00 13.54
C ALA A 185 -6.94 8.22 14.10
N THR A 186 -5.60 8.18 14.16
CA THR A 186 -4.79 9.23 14.79
C THR A 186 -3.50 9.51 14.00
N ASP A 187 -2.85 10.64 14.24
CA ASP A 187 -1.51 10.96 13.67
C ASP A 187 -0.36 10.18 14.35
N ARG A 188 -0.62 8.96 14.82
CA ARG A 188 0.38 8.14 15.51
C ARG A 188 1.25 7.43 14.48
N ASP A 189 2.54 7.71 14.50
CA ASP A 189 3.53 6.99 13.68
C ASP A 189 3.64 5.52 14.13
N PRO A 190 3.41 4.55 13.24
CA PRO A 190 3.57 3.13 13.55
C PRO A 190 5.04 2.75 13.82
N PRO A 191 5.35 1.96 14.87
CA PRO A 191 6.73 1.51 15.15
C PRO A 191 7.43 0.82 13.97
N VAL A 192 6.68 0.06 13.15
CA VAL A 192 7.22 -0.55 11.93
C VAL A 192 7.76 0.48 10.92
N CYS A 193 7.16 1.67 10.83
CA CYS A 193 7.63 2.72 9.94
C CYS A 193 9.00 3.23 10.38
N GLU A 194 9.23 3.41 11.68
CA GLU A 194 10.53 3.79 12.22
C GLU A 194 11.57 2.69 11.94
N ALA A 195 11.23 1.42 12.19
CA ALA A 195 12.12 0.29 11.94
C ALA A 195 12.52 0.18 10.47
N ILE A 196 11.59 0.39 9.53
CA ILE A 196 11.89 0.41 8.09
C ILE A 196 12.74 1.62 7.74
N ASN A 197 12.33 2.81 8.16
CA ASN A 197 13.03 4.05 7.83
C ASN A 197 14.48 4.01 8.34
N THR A 198 14.74 3.41 9.50
CA THR A 198 16.08 3.31 10.11
C THR A 198 16.85 2.04 9.74
N ASN A 199 16.32 1.20 8.84
CA ASN A 199 16.91 -0.06 8.40
C ASN A 199 17.16 -1.07 9.55
N LEU A 200 16.26 -1.08 10.53
CA LEU A 200 16.30 -1.97 11.70
C LEU A 200 15.30 -3.13 11.60
N LEU A 201 14.42 -3.16 10.59
CA LEU A 201 13.40 -4.21 10.49
C LEU A 201 14.01 -5.60 10.27
N VAL A 202 14.93 -5.72 9.30
CA VAL A 202 15.63 -6.97 9.00
C VAL A 202 17.13 -6.69 8.88
N PRO A 203 17.99 -7.25 9.76
CA PRO A 203 19.42 -7.02 9.72
C PRO A 203 20.05 -7.45 8.39
N GLY A 204 20.94 -6.61 7.86
CA GLY A 204 21.70 -6.90 6.63
C GLY A 204 20.96 -6.60 5.33
N ALA A 205 19.66 -6.27 5.37
CA ALA A 205 18.94 -5.81 4.19
C ALA A 205 19.43 -4.43 3.73
N ASP A 206 19.45 -4.20 2.42
CA ASP A 206 19.72 -2.87 1.84
C ASP A 206 18.47 -1.98 1.87
N LEU A 207 17.31 -2.62 1.78
CA LEU A 207 15.98 -2.03 1.71
C LEU A 207 14.93 -3.10 2.08
N ILE A 208 13.72 -2.65 2.39
CA ILE A 208 12.59 -3.50 2.75
C ILE A 208 11.52 -3.40 1.67
N SER A 209 10.92 -4.53 1.31
CA SER A 209 9.76 -4.57 0.41
C SER A 209 8.51 -4.08 1.15
N VAL A 210 7.83 -3.11 0.56
CA VAL A 210 6.61 -2.47 1.08
C VAL A 210 5.59 -2.32 -0.05
N PHE A 211 4.37 -1.89 0.26
CA PHE A 211 3.45 -1.46 -0.78
C PHE A 211 3.60 0.04 -1.05
N SER A 212 3.52 0.41 -2.32
CA SER A 212 3.55 1.80 -2.75
C SER A 212 2.69 1.96 -4.00
N PRO A 213 1.89 3.02 -4.09
CA PRO A 213 1.01 3.21 -5.22
C PRO A 213 1.72 3.81 -6.45
N VAL A 214 3.01 4.15 -6.36
CA VAL A 214 3.81 4.82 -7.40
C VAL A 214 3.67 4.20 -8.80
N TYR A 215 3.58 2.86 -8.91
CA TYR A 215 3.43 2.19 -10.21
C TYR A 215 2.02 1.68 -10.48
N SER A 216 1.02 2.03 -9.67
CA SER A 216 -0.35 1.56 -9.84
C SER A 216 -0.91 1.87 -11.22
N SER A 217 -0.64 3.06 -11.76
CA SER A 217 -1.12 3.47 -13.09
C SER A 217 -0.54 2.66 -14.25
N SER A 218 0.55 1.90 -14.07
CA SER A 218 1.13 1.04 -15.12
C SER A 218 0.62 -0.41 -15.07
N TYR A 219 -0.03 -0.79 -13.97
CA TYR A 219 -0.52 -2.15 -13.74
C TYR A 219 -2.04 -2.24 -13.59
N PHE A 220 -2.71 -1.15 -13.16
CA PHE A 220 -4.15 -1.11 -12.94
C PHE A 220 -4.88 -0.63 -14.17
N THR A 221 -5.91 -1.37 -14.59
CA THR A 221 -6.66 -1.05 -15.80
C THR A 221 -7.96 -0.35 -15.41
N LYS A 222 -8.16 0.86 -15.95
CA LYS A 222 -9.39 1.63 -15.76
C LYS A 222 -10.63 0.79 -16.13
N ASN A 223 -11.66 0.83 -15.30
CA ASN A 223 -12.92 0.09 -15.45
C ASN A 223 -12.81 -1.45 -15.37
N GLN A 224 -11.75 -1.99 -14.77
CA GLN A 224 -11.61 -3.43 -14.50
C GLN A 224 -11.25 -3.68 -13.03
N SER A 225 -11.47 -4.92 -12.56
CA SER A 225 -10.92 -5.34 -11.27
C SER A 225 -9.40 -5.29 -11.33
N ASN A 226 -8.76 -4.48 -10.47
CA ASN A 226 -7.30 -4.39 -10.36
C ASN A 226 -6.67 -5.58 -9.62
N SER A 227 -7.35 -6.73 -9.63
CA SER A 227 -6.91 -7.96 -9.00
C SER A 227 -7.44 -9.19 -9.71
N THR A 228 -6.69 -10.28 -9.61
CA THR A 228 -7.08 -11.61 -10.05
C THR A 228 -7.16 -12.52 -8.84
N GLU A 229 -8.30 -13.16 -8.64
CA GLU A 229 -8.55 -14.01 -7.48
C GLU A 229 -8.15 -15.47 -7.73
N CYS A 230 -7.30 -16.00 -6.85
CA CYS A 230 -6.74 -17.34 -6.91
C CYS A 230 -7.15 -18.13 -5.66
N VAL A 231 -8.35 -18.71 -5.73
CA VAL A 231 -9.02 -19.43 -4.63
C VAL A 231 -9.43 -20.85 -5.05
N GLY A 232 -9.77 -21.70 -4.08
CA GLY A 232 -10.19 -23.08 -4.32
C GLY A 232 -9.13 -23.88 -5.10
N ASN A 233 -9.53 -24.47 -6.23
CA ASN A 233 -8.61 -25.26 -7.07
C ASN A 233 -7.56 -24.41 -7.81
N ASN A 234 -7.72 -23.08 -7.84
CA ASN A 234 -6.76 -22.15 -8.44
C ASN A 234 -5.83 -21.51 -7.40
N ALA A 235 -6.02 -21.80 -6.11
CA ALA A 235 -5.10 -21.41 -5.05
C ALA A 235 -3.79 -22.21 -5.15
N GLY A 236 -2.74 -21.72 -4.48
CA GLY A 236 -1.44 -22.38 -4.55
C GLY A 236 -0.34 -21.63 -3.83
N ILE A 237 0.89 -21.91 -4.26
CA ILE A 237 2.10 -21.32 -3.69
C ILE A 237 2.29 -19.90 -4.23
N TYR A 238 2.50 -18.95 -3.32
CA TYR A 238 2.84 -17.56 -3.64
C TYR A 238 3.89 -17.01 -2.67
N ALA A 239 4.51 -15.90 -3.06
CA ALA A 239 5.50 -15.19 -2.27
C ALA A 239 4.85 -14.05 -1.45
N GLY A 240 4.99 -14.12 -0.13
CA GLY A 240 4.56 -13.09 0.80
C GLY A 240 5.61 -12.00 0.95
N CYS A 241 5.79 -11.16 -0.05
CA CYS A 241 6.93 -10.25 -0.10
C CYS A 241 6.86 -9.02 0.82
N MET A 242 5.75 -8.74 1.50
CA MET A 242 5.66 -7.53 2.31
C MET A 242 6.53 -7.67 3.55
N THR A 243 7.33 -6.64 3.81
CA THR A 243 8.40 -6.61 4.82
C THR A 243 9.54 -7.62 4.65
N ALA A 244 9.68 -8.21 3.46
CA ALA A 244 10.83 -9.05 3.13
C ALA A 244 12.12 -8.21 2.93
N PRO A 245 13.30 -8.77 3.26
CA PRO A 245 14.58 -8.11 3.00
C PRO A 245 14.91 -8.13 1.50
N CYS A 246 15.50 -7.03 1.04
CA CYS A 246 15.87 -6.82 -0.34
C CYS A 246 17.32 -6.34 -0.47
N TYR A 247 17.94 -6.69 -1.58
CA TYR A 247 19.35 -6.48 -1.85
C TYR A 247 19.54 -5.83 -3.22
N ARG A 248 20.41 -4.83 -3.28
CA ARG A 248 20.76 -4.17 -4.54
C ARG A 248 21.61 -5.10 -5.39
N THR A 249 21.14 -5.37 -6.60
CA THR A 249 21.86 -6.20 -7.58
C THR A 249 22.76 -5.36 -8.50
N GLY A 250 22.50 -4.05 -8.58
CA GLY A 250 23.08 -3.16 -9.58
C GLY A 250 22.40 -3.25 -10.95
N GLU A 251 21.36 -4.08 -11.08
CA GLU A 251 20.58 -4.21 -12.31
C GLU A 251 19.64 -3.01 -12.50
N LYS A 252 19.39 -2.71 -13.77
CA LYS A 252 18.46 -1.66 -14.19
C LYS A 252 17.55 -2.20 -15.28
N ASP A 253 16.32 -1.72 -15.31
CA ASP A 253 15.43 -1.99 -16.42
C ASP A 253 15.78 -1.16 -17.67
N ALA A 254 15.02 -1.38 -18.75
CA ALA A 254 15.20 -0.68 -20.02
C ALA A 254 14.99 0.85 -19.91
N SER A 255 14.28 1.31 -18.88
CA SER A 255 14.08 2.74 -18.58
C SER A 255 15.15 3.30 -17.64
N GLY A 256 16.14 2.49 -17.25
CA GLY A 256 17.24 2.88 -16.37
C GLY A 256 16.88 2.90 -14.88
N ARG A 257 15.70 2.38 -14.50
CA ARG A 257 15.24 2.28 -13.11
C ARG A 257 15.91 1.10 -12.43
N ASN A 258 16.31 1.25 -11.17
CA ASN A 258 16.96 0.19 -10.41
C ASN A 258 15.99 -0.97 -10.13
N ILE A 259 16.49 -2.18 -10.33
CA ILE A 259 15.82 -3.43 -9.95
C ILE A 259 16.61 -4.06 -8.81
N VAL A 260 15.89 -4.50 -7.78
CA VAL A 260 16.45 -5.16 -6.60
C VAL A 260 15.93 -6.58 -6.50
N GLU A 261 16.65 -7.45 -5.79
CA GLU A 261 16.19 -8.80 -5.50
C GLU A 261 15.76 -8.91 -4.04
N CYS A 262 14.52 -9.31 -3.82
CA CYS A 262 13.98 -9.56 -2.49
C CYS A 262 13.86 -11.05 -2.21
N LYS A 263 14.21 -11.45 -0.99
CA LYS A 263 14.11 -12.85 -0.53
C LYS A 263 12.77 -13.03 0.18
N CYS A 264 11.72 -13.28 -0.57
CA CYS A 264 10.37 -13.34 -0.03
C CYS A 264 10.07 -14.71 0.62
N PRO A 265 9.47 -14.75 1.81
CA PRO A 265 8.91 -15.99 2.35
C PRO A 265 7.74 -16.46 1.47
N VAL A 266 7.38 -17.73 1.62
CA VAL A 266 6.48 -18.45 0.71
C VAL A 266 5.33 -19.05 1.52
N TYR A 267 4.10 -18.84 1.05
CA TYR A 267 2.90 -19.41 1.63
C TYR A 267 2.13 -20.23 0.59
N ASN A 268 1.39 -21.23 1.05
CA ASN A 268 0.50 -22.03 0.21
C ASN A 268 -0.93 -21.85 0.70
N GLY A 269 -1.75 -21.20 -0.11
CA GLY A 269 -3.11 -20.85 0.26
C GLY A 269 -3.81 -20.01 -0.80
N PRO A 270 -5.01 -19.48 -0.49
CA PRO A 270 -5.66 -18.51 -1.36
C PRO A 270 -4.88 -17.19 -1.40
N TYR A 271 -4.97 -16.49 -2.52
CA TYR A 271 -4.37 -15.17 -2.71
C TYR A 271 -5.06 -14.40 -3.83
N GLN A 272 -4.76 -13.11 -3.90
CA GLN A 272 -5.08 -12.25 -5.02
C GLN A 272 -3.78 -11.75 -5.63
N VAL A 273 -3.67 -11.85 -6.95
CA VAL A 273 -2.63 -11.15 -7.72
C VAL A 273 -3.07 -9.70 -7.82
N GLY A 274 -2.17 -8.76 -7.53
CA GLY A 274 -2.40 -7.32 -7.58
C GLY A 274 -2.57 -6.72 -8.98
N GLN A 275 -3.13 -7.48 -9.92
CA GLN A 275 -3.29 -7.13 -11.32
C GLN A 275 -4.52 -7.84 -11.91
N ALA A 276 -5.19 -7.20 -12.87
CA ALA A 276 -6.35 -7.75 -13.56
C ALA A 276 -5.97 -8.88 -14.53
N ASN A 277 -6.90 -9.82 -14.76
CA ASN A 277 -6.85 -10.83 -15.83
C ASN A 277 -5.55 -11.65 -15.91
N GLN A 278 -4.89 -11.87 -14.78
CA GLN A 278 -3.70 -12.71 -14.72
C GLN A 278 -4.08 -14.19 -14.61
N SER A 279 -3.16 -15.06 -15.01
CA SER A 279 -3.24 -16.47 -14.67
C SER A 279 -2.77 -16.67 -13.24
N CYS A 280 -3.49 -17.46 -12.44
CA CYS A 280 -3.02 -17.86 -11.12
C CYS A 280 -1.71 -18.65 -11.18
N ASN A 281 -1.44 -19.34 -12.31
CA ASN A 281 -0.13 -19.93 -12.55
C ASN A 281 0.82 -18.90 -13.20
N ALA A 282 1.77 -18.39 -12.42
CA ALA A 282 2.82 -17.46 -12.89
C ALA A 282 3.76 -18.05 -13.96
N ASN A 283 3.59 -19.31 -14.34
CA ASN A 283 4.37 -19.98 -15.38
C ASN A 283 3.59 -20.18 -16.67
N SER A 284 2.28 -19.90 -16.73
CA SER A 284 1.43 -20.29 -17.86
C SER A 284 1.71 -19.54 -19.18
N SER A 285 2.59 -18.54 -19.18
CA SER A 285 3.18 -17.95 -20.40
C SER A 285 4.34 -18.80 -20.97
N GLY A 286 4.71 -19.90 -20.30
CA GLY A 286 5.68 -20.90 -20.73
C GLY A 286 5.18 -22.34 -20.48
N ASN A 287 5.53 -23.26 -21.37
CA ASN A 287 5.16 -24.67 -21.24
C ASN A 287 5.90 -25.34 -20.07
N ALA A 288 5.33 -25.35 -18.86
CA ALA A 288 5.61 -26.38 -17.86
C ALA A 288 4.55 -26.37 -16.74
N ILE A 289 3.65 -27.36 -16.76
CA ILE A 289 3.15 -27.96 -15.52
C ILE A 289 4.20 -29.01 -15.14
N GLY A 290 5.25 -28.55 -14.45
CA GLY A 290 6.23 -29.39 -13.77
C GLY A 290 6.00 -29.31 -12.26
N ASP A 291 6.55 -30.26 -11.52
CA ASP A 291 6.43 -30.53 -10.08
C ASP A 291 6.79 -29.40 -9.08
N GLY A 292 6.78 -28.14 -9.50
CA GLY A 292 6.79 -26.95 -8.64
C GLY A 292 8.16 -26.56 -8.08
N ARG A 293 9.28 -27.04 -8.66
CA ARG A 293 10.64 -26.59 -8.28
C ARG A 293 11.32 -25.87 -9.44
N GLY A 294 11.82 -24.65 -9.18
CA GLY A 294 12.38 -23.77 -10.22
C GLY A 294 11.32 -23.02 -11.03
N SER A 295 10.11 -22.93 -10.51
CA SER A 295 8.97 -22.25 -11.13
C SER A 295 8.79 -20.84 -10.56
N ASN A 296 8.28 -19.92 -11.38
CA ASN A 296 7.84 -18.61 -10.92
C ASN A 296 6.60 -18.76 -10.04
N VAL A 297 6.50 -17.90 -9.02
CA VAL A 297 5.31 -17.72 -8.18
C VAL A 297 4.94 -16.25 -8.18
N TRP A 298 3.68 -15.91 -7.93
CA TRP A 298 3.30 -14.51 -7.78
C TRP A 298 3.78 -13.97 -6.43
N SER A 299 4.28 -12.74 -6.39
CA SER A 299 4.25 -11.94 -5.18
C SER A 299 2.81 -11.49 -4.96
N ALA A 300 2.21 -11.92 -3.86
CA ALA A 300 0.78 -11.79 -3.66
C ALA A 300 0.42 -11.59 -2.19
N ALA A 301 -0.85 -11.33 -1.97
CA ALA A 301 -1.45 -11.11 -0.67
C ALA A 301 -2.88 -11.65 -0.68
N TYR A 302 -3.44 -11.93 0.49
CA TYR A 302 -4.77 -12.50 0.61
C TYR A 302 -5.74 -11.51 1.23
N ASN A 303 -6.83 -11.23 0.52
CA ASN A 303 -8.01 -10.54 1.01
C ASN A 303 -9.13 -11.57 1.23
N PRO A 304 -9.48 -11.89 2.49
CA PRO A 304 -10.55 -12.84 2.80
C PRO A 304 -11.95 -12.38 2.37
N ALA A 305 -12.17 -11.08 2.22
CA ALA A 305 -13.44 -10.53 1.74
C ALA A 305 -13.60 -10.63 0.21
N GLY A 306 -12.53 -11.04 -0.49
CA GLY A 306 -12.47 -11.07 -1.95
C GLY A 306 -12.24 -9.68 -2.56
N GLY A 307 -11.90 -9.66 -3.85
CA GLY A 307 -11.61 -8.42 -4.58
C GLY A 307 -10.22 -7.83 -4.28
N PRO A 308 -9.91 -6.65 -4.84
CA PRO A 308 -8.58 -6.06 -4.74
C PRO A 308 -8.27 -5.61 -3.32
N ILE A 309 -6.99 -5.62 -2.96
CA ILE A 309 -6.51 -4.90 -1.79
C ILE A 309 -6.62 -3.41 -2.10
N THR A 310 -7.45 -2.73 -1.32
CA THR A 310 -7.70 -1.30 -1.48
C THR A 310 -6.90 -0.52 -0.45
N LEU A 311 -6.31 0.58 -0.89
CA LEU A 311 -5.93 1.65 0.03
C LEU A 311 -7.16 2.11 0.83
N PRO A 312 -6.98 2.63 2.06
CA PRO A 312 -8.09 3.14 2.85
C PRO A 312 -8.98 4.14 2.11
N GLU A 313 -10.30 4.06 2.29
CA GLU A 313 -11.24 5.05 1.73
C GLU A 313 -10.94 6.45 2.28
N GLY A 314 -10.96 7.48 1.42
CA GLY A 314 -10.52 8.84 1.74
C GLY A 314 -9.00 9.05 1.66
N ALA A 315 -8.20 7.98 1.62
CA ALA A 315 -6.77 8.06 1.40
C ALA A 315 -6.47 8.10 -0.10
N CYS A 316 -6.62 9.27 -0.70
CA CYS A 316 -5.91 9.58 -1.93
C CYS A 316 -4.52 10.14 -1.55
N VAL A 317 -3.53 9.93 -2.42
CA VAL A 317 -2.21 10.52 -2.22
C VAL A 317 -2.13 11.78 -3.08
N PRO A 318 -1.97 12.98 -2.47
CA PRO A 318 -1.74 14.18 -3.25
C PRO A 318 -0.53 14.03 -4.16
N ASP A 319 -0.64 14.59 -5.35
CA ASP A 319 0.39 14.66 -6.39
C ASP A 319 0.87 13.28 -6.89
N LEU A 320 0.04 12.25 -6.69
CA LEU A 320 0.25 10.92 -7.25
C LEU A 320 -0.60 10.75 -8.52
N PRO A 321 -0.09 10.12 -9.59
CA PRO A 321 -0.90 9.86 -10.77
C PRO A 321 -1.89 8.69 -10.59
N GLY A 322 -2.93 8.67 -11.44
CA GLY A 322 -3.89 7.57 -11.55
C GLY A 322 -4.95 7.53 -10.44
N ASP A 323 -5.73 6.45 -10.39
CA ASP A 323 -6.95 6.32 -9.57
C ASP A 323 -6.71 6.32 -8.05
N LYS A 324 -5.45 6.41 -7.61
CA LYS A 324 -5.02 6.51 -6.21
C LYS A 324 -4.46 7.89 -5.85
N GLY A 325 -4.25 8.73 -6.85
CA GLY A 325 -3.98 10.15 -6.71
C GLY A 325 -5.20 10.92 -6.25
N CYS A 326 -5.00 12.00 -5.51
CA CYS A 326 -6.07 12.95 -5.30
C CYS A 326 -6.37 13.67 -6.62
N GLY A 327 -7.64 14.01 -6.86
CA GLY A 327 -8.00 14.85 -8.01
C GLY A 327 -7.37 16.24 -7.90
N LEU A 328 -7.38 17.00 -8.98
CA LEU A 328 -7.11 18.44 -8.89
C LEU A 328 -8.18 19.11 -8.01
N LEU A 329 -7.95 20.38 -7.64
CA LEU A 329 -8.96 21.17 -6.96
C LEU A 329 -10.32 21.08 -7.68
N ASP A 330 -11.34 20.60 -6.95
CA ASP A 330 -12.74 20.64 -7.35
C ASP A 330 -13.37 21.98 -6.93
N PRO A 331 -13.72 22.89 -7.87
CA PRO A 331 -14.30 24.19 -7.55
C PRO A 331 -15.68 24.11 -6.86
N ALA A 332 -16.37 22.96 -6.93
CA ALA A 332 -17.67 22.77 -6.30
C ALA A 332 -17.56 22.38 -4.81
N LYS A 333 -16.37 21.95 -4.34
CA LYS A 333 -16.13 21.55 -2.95
C LYS A 333 -15.84 22.78 -2.08
N ASP A 334 -16.50 22.83 -0.92
CA ASP A 334 -16.28 23.89 0.09
C ASP A 334 -15.11 23.51 1.03
N TYR A 335 -13.89 23.86 0.62
CA TYR A 335 -12.67 23.56 1.38
C TYR A 335 -12.55 24.35 2.68
N SER A 336 -13.31 25.43 2.87
CA SER A 336 -13.24 26.25 4.09
C SER A 336 -13.68 25.50 5.35
N LYS A 337 -14.41 24.40 5.18
CA LYS A 337 -14.79 23.46 6.24
C LYS A 337 -13.68 22.52 6.67
N ILE A 338 -12.64 22.37 5.84
CA ILE A 338 -11.53 21.45 6.02
C ILE A 338 -10.29 22.22 6.46
N VAL A 339 -10.00 23.33 5.76
CA VAL A 339 -8.84 24.18 6.02
C VAL A 339 -9.32 25.62 6.12
N ASP A 340 -9.04 26.27 7.26
CA ASP A 340 -9.30 27.71 7.44
C ASP A 340 -8.29 28.53 6.62
N PRO A 341 -8.71 29.25 5.56
CA PRO A 341 -7.82 30.04 4.71
C PRO A 341 -7.15 31.21 5.48
N SER A 342 -7.77 31.69 6.57
CA SER A 342 -7.22 32.73 7.42
C SER A 342 -6.33 32.19 8.56
N GLY A 343 -6.30 30.86 8.70
CA GLY A 343 -5.60 30.14 9.75
C GLY A 343 -4.08 30.18 9.63
N ALA A 344 -3.41 29.80 10.71
CA ALA A 344 -1.93 29.76 10.75
C ALA A 344 -1.36 28.77 9.72
N LEU A 345 -2.05 27.66 9.45
CA LEU A 345 -1.64 26.68 8.45
C LEU A 345 -1.57 27.33 7.06
N CYS A 346 -2.63 28.02 6.63
CA CYS A 346 -2.64 28.67 5.32
C CYS A 346 -1.69 29.86 5.21
N LYS A 347 -1.47 30.61 6.30
CA LYS A 347 -0.39 31.62 6.33
C LYS A 347 0.98 31.02 6.07
N ASN A 348 1.27 29.87 6.67
CA ASN A 348 2.54 29.16 6.46
C ASN A 348 2.66 28.59 5.04
N VAL A 349 1.56 28.06 4.48
CA VAL A 349 1.49 27.62 3.09
C VAL A 349 1.79 28.79 2.15
N CYS A 350 1.09 29.92 2.28
CA CYS A 350 1.35 31.07 1.42
C CYS A 350 2.77 31.61 1.58
N ALA A 351 3.33 31.60 2.80
CA ALA A 351 4.74 31.95 3.00
C ALA A 351 5.69 30.99 2.27
N ALA A 352 5.40 29.69 2.25
CA ALA A 352 6.17 28.67 1.52
C ALA A 352 6.17 28.92 0.01
N TYR A 353 4.99 29.10 -0.58
CA TYR A 353 4.86 29.48 -2.00
C TYR A 353 5.51 30.82 -2.31
N GLY A 354 5.45 31.77 -1.37
CA GLY A 354 6.01 33.11 -1.54
C GLY A 354 7.53 33.16 -1.52
N GLY A 355 8.15 32.39 -0.62
CA GLY A 355 9.57 32.49 -0.29
C GLY A 355 10.47 31.49 -1.01
N GLY A 356 9.93 30.36 -1.48
CA GLY A 356 10.69 29.35 -2.21
C GLY A 356 10.96 29.75 -3.66
N VAL A 357 12.05 30.48 -3.91
CA VAL A 357 12.42 30.93 -5.26
C VAL A 357 13.67 30.22 -5.79
N ASN A 358 13.70 29.93 -7.09
CA ASN A 358 14.91 29.44 -7.74
C ASN A 358 15.87 30.58 -8.13
N ALA A 359 16.99 30.23 -8.77
CA ALA A 359 18.01 31.19 -9.20
C ALA A 359 17.48 32.26 -10.18
N SER A 360 16.38 31.99 -10.88
CA SER A 360 15.70 32.92 -11.79
C SER A 360 14.63 33.77 -11.09
N GLY A 361 14.48 33.66 -9.76
CA GLY A 361 13.47 34.38 -8.99
C GLY A 361 12.04 33.85 -9.17
N ILE A 362 11.88 32.65 -9.72
CA ILE A 362 10.57 32.01 -9.89
C ILE A 362 10.19 31.29 -8.61
N GLN A 363 8.98 31.54 -8.12
CA GLN A 363 8.43 30.87 -6.95
C GLN A 363 8.05 29.42 -7.29
N VAL A 364 8.93 28.49 -6.91
CA VAL A 364 8.94 27.12 -7.41
C VAL A 364 7.68 26.35 -7.05
N GLY A 365 7.07 26.63 -5.89
CA GLY A 365 5.80 25.99 -5.51
C GLY A 365 4.70 26.24 -6.53
N TYR A 366 4.54 27.49 -7.00
CA TYR A 366 3.50 27.83 -7.96
C TYR A 366 3.77 27.22 -9.35
N SER A 367 5.01 27.28 -9.82
CA SER A 367 5.36 26.71 -11.12
C SER A 367 5.26 25.18 -11.11
N CYS A 368 5.67 24.54 -10.02
CA CYS A 368 5.61 23.10 -9.88
C CYS A 368 4.16 22.62 -9.84
N ASP A 369 3.30 23.19 -9.00
CA ASP A 369 1.88 22.80 -8.92
C ASP A 369 1.16 22.95 -10.26
N ALA A 370 1.42 24.05 -10.98
CA ALA A 370 0.76 24.34 -12.26
C ALA A 370 1.02 23.25 -13.31
N THR A 371 2.18 22.60 -13.23
CA THR A 371 2.67 21.68 -14.27
C THR A 371 2.71 20.23 -13.82
N LEU A 372 3.10 19.93 -12.58
CA LEU A 372 3.38 18.58 -12.09
C LEU A 372 2.17 17.67 -12.22
N CYS A 373 1.06 18.01 -11.57
CA CYS A 373 -0.10 17.13 -11.44
C CYS A 373 -0.74 16.77 -12.78
N THR A 374 -0.85 17.73 -13.69
CA THR A 374 -1.40 17.48 -15.03
C THR A 374 -0.42 16.76 -15.94
N THR A 375 0.89 16.97 -15.75
CA THR A 375 1.94 16.24 -16.50
C THR A 375 2.01 14.77 -16.12
N ILE A 376 1.78 14.43 -14.85
CA ILE A 376 1.70 13.04 -14.39
C ILE A 376 0.32 12.39 -14.67
N GLY A 377 -0.65 13.16 -15.18
CA GLY A 377 -1.92 12.61 -15.69
C GLY A 377 -3.16 12.87 -14.84
N ILE A 378 -3.05 13.62 -13.75
CA ILE A 378 -4.22 13.99 -12.92
C ILE A 378 -5.10 14.96 -13.73
N GLY A 379 -6.40 14.66 -13.84
CA GLY A 379 -7.35 15.48 -14.59
C GLY A 379 -7.31 15.28 -16.11
N GLN A 380 -6.57 14.28 -16.61
CA GLN A 380 -6.45 13.99 -18.05
C GLN A 380 -7.43 12.90 -18.53
N GLU A 381 -8.43 12.52 -17.74
CA GLU A 381 -9.26 11.33 -17.97
C GLU A 381 -10.05 11.35 -19.28
N ASN A 382 -10.28 12.54 -19.82
CA ASN A 382 -11.01 12.79 -21.05
C ASN A 382 -10.11 13.32 -22.19
N ASN A 383 -8.79 13.36 -21.98
CA ASN A 383 -7.83 13.87 -22.97
C ASN A 383 -7.25 12.72 -23.81
N SER A 384 -7.73 12.59 -25.05
CA SER A 384 -7.26 11.56 -25.99
C SER A 384 -5.81 11.71 -26.45
N SER A 385 -5.19 12.87 -26.21
CA SER A 385 -3.81 13.17 -26.60
C SER A 385 -2.79 12.84 -25.51
N PHE A 386 -3.24 12.41 -24.34
CA PHE A 386 -2.42 11.98 -23.22
C PHE A 386 -2.17 10.45 -23.27
N PRO A 387 -0.98 9.94 -22.88
CA PRO A 387 0.19 10.67 -22.39
C PRO A 387 1.10 11.20 -23.52
N PRO A 388 1.77 12.36 -23.31
CA PRO A 388 2.85 12.79 -24.19
C PRO A 388 4.09 11.91 -24.01
N SER A 389 5.11 12.12 -24.85
CA SER A 389 6.39 11.40 -24.74
C SER A 389 7.02 11.59 -23.35
N HIS A 390 7.68 10.55 -22.82
CA HIS A 390 8.33 10.58 -21.52
C HIS A 390 9.35 11.73 -21.38
N ASN A 391 10.13 11.99 -22.43
CA ASN A 391 11.08 13.11 -22.46
C ASN A 391 10.40 14.48 -22.32
N ALA A 392 9.21 14.64 -22.89
CA ALA A 392 8.43 15.87 -22.74
C ALA A 392 7.94 16.04 -21.29
N GLN A 393 7.48 14.95 -20.65
CA GLN A 393 7.06 14.98 -19.24
C GLN A 393 8.23 15.35 -18.32
N LEU A 394 9.38 14.69 -18.48
CA LEU A 394 10.59 14.99 -17.70
C LEU A 394 11.10 16.42 -17.93
N GLY A 395 11.05 16.90 -19.17
CA GLY A 395 11.45 18.28 -19.51
C GLY A 395 10.57 19.31 -18.82
N LEU A 396 9.25 19.14 -18.89
CA LEU A 396 8.27 20.01 -18.23
C LEU A 396 8.43 20.00 -16.71
N MET A 397 8.48 18.81 -16.10
CA MET A 397 8.64 18.68 -14.64
C MET A 397 9.99 19.24 -14.16
N GLY A 398 11.07 18.94 -14.88
CA GLY A 398 12.42 19.41 -14.55
C GLY A 398 12.55 20.93 -14.65
N GLN A 399 11.83 21.56 -15.57
CA GLN A 399 11.77 23.02 -15.70
C GLN A 399 10.88 23.64 -14.60
N ALA A 400 9.67 23.11 -14.41
CA ALA A 400 8.66 23.67 -13.52
C ALA A 400 9.02 23.54 -12.03
N CYS A 401 9.61 22.40 -11.64
CA CYS A 401 9.94 22.07 -10.25
C CYS A 401 11.44 22.27 -9.95
N ASN A 402 12.17 23.02 -10.78
CA ASN A 402 13.59 23.28 -10.55
C ASN A 402 13.80 24.06 -9.24
N GLY A 403 14.50 23.46 -8.28
CA GLY A 403 14.73 24.05 -6.95
C GLY A 403 13.68 23.69 -5.90
N ILE A 404 12.77 22.76 -6.20
CA ILE A 404 11.69 22.36 -5.28
C ILE A 404 12.23 21.80 -3.95
N GLN A 405 13.41 21.17 -3.99
CA GLN A 405 14.08 20.63 -2.80
C GLN A 405 14.49 21.71 -1.79
N ASP A 406 14.65 22.96 -2.24
CA ASP A 406 15.08 24.10 -1.44
C ASP A 406 13.89 24.91 -0.89
N VAL A 407 12.65 24.54 -1.26
CA VAL A 407 11.43 25.20 -0.79
C VAL A 407 11.16 24.84 0.67
N GLY A 408 11.38 25.81 1.56
CA GLY A 408 10.95 25.74 2.95
C GLY A 408 9.42 25.72 3.09
N GLY A 409 8.89 25.08 4.13
CA GLY A 409 7.44 25.05 4.39
C GLY A 409 6.64 24.09 3.51
N MET A 410 7.33 23.28 2.72
CA MET A 410 6.73 22.28 1.84
C MET A 410 5.84 21.31 2.67
N LYS A 411 6.17 21.02 3.95
CA LYS A 411 5.41 20.04 4.77
C LYS A 411 3.97 20.50 4.98
N GLN A 412 3.78 21.81 5.11
CA GLN A 412 2.48 22.44 5.29
C GLN A 412 1.66 22.42 4.01
N ILE A 413 2.32 22.56 2.84
CA ILE A 413 1.68 22.45 1.52
C ILE A 413 1.01 21.08 1.42
N LEU A 414 1.78 20.00 1.54
CA LEU A 414 1.21 18.65 1.43
C LEU A 414 0.26 18.27 2.56
N MET A 415 0.38 18.91 3.73
CA MET A 415 -0.60 18.74 4.79
C MET A 415 -1.96 19.32 4.37
N VAL A 416 -1.99 20.50 3.74
CA VAL A 416 -3.24 21.06 3.21
C VAL A 416 -3.81 20.19 2.10
N GLU A 417 -2.98 19.71 1.18
CA GLU A 417 -3.42 18.85 0.07
C GLU A 417 -3.95 17.51 0.56
N ALA A 418 -3.29 16.89 1.55
CA ALA A 418 -3.77 15.67 2.17
C ALA A 418 -5.08 15.89 2.93
N LEU A 419 -5.21 16.98 3.69
CA LEU A 419 -6.45 17.31 4.40
C LEU A 419 -7.59 17.58 3.43
N ALA A 420 -7.29 18.27 2.32
CA ALA A 420 -8.27 18.67 1.31
C ALA A 420 -8.60 17.56 0.32
N GLU A 421 -7.80 16.48 0.30
CA GLU A 421 -7.91 15.36 -0.63
C GLU A 421 -7.84 15.84 -2.09
N CYS A 422 -6.90 16.74 -2.38
CA CYS A 422 -6.61 17.21 -3.74
C CYS A 422 -5.12 17.32 -3.98
N SER A 423 -4.72 17.32 -5.25
CA SER A 423 -3.34 17.44 -5.71
C SER A 423 -3.10 18.83 -6.30
N CYS A 424 -1.91 19.38 -6.13
CA CYS A 424 -1.49 20.70 -6.63
C CYS A 424 -2.54 21.81 -6.36
N CYS A 425 -3.06 21.87 -5.14
CA CYS A 425 -4.24 22.66 -4.80
C CYS A 425 -4.06 23.54 -3.56
N ALA A 426 -2.98 23.36 -2.79
CA ALA A 426 -2.83 24.03 -1.50
C ALA A 426 -2.80 25.56 -1.62
N SER A 427 -2.13 26.11 -2.65
CA SER A 427 -2.09 27.55 -2.85
C SER A 427 -3.47 28.16 -3.12
N GLN A 428 -4.34 27.44 -3.84
CA GLN A 428 -5.70 27.88 -4.13
C GLN A 428 -6.60 27.76 -2.90
N ILE A 429 -6.53 26.63 -2.17
CA ILE A 429 -7.30 26.42 -0.94
C ILE A 429 -6.99 27.48 0.10
N CYS A 430 -5.70 27.81 0.24
CA CYS A 430 -5.25 28.81 1.19
C CYS A 430 -5.41 30.26 0.69
N GLY A 431 -5.91 30.48 -0.53
CA GLY A 431 -6.12 31.82 -1.08
C GLY A 431 -4.83 32.62 -1.21
N CYS A 432 -3.72 31.97 -1.54
CA CYS A 432 -2.43 32.64 -1.62
C CYS A 432 -2.39 33.62 -2.80
N SER A 433 -2.06 34.88 -2.51
CA SER A 433 -2.08 35.99 -3.47
C SER A 433 -0.70 36.63 -3.70
N ASN A 434 0.35 36.01 -3.16
CA ASN A 434 1.71 36.52 -3.20
C ASN A 434 2.54 35.98 -4.40
N ILE A 435 1.86 35.52 -5.44
CA ILE A 435 2.51 35.10 -6.69
C ILE A 435 3.13 36.33 -7.38
N SER A 436 4.40 36.24 -7.74
CA SER A 436 5.12 37.34 -8.40
C SER A 436 4.75 37.45 -9.88
N ALA A 437 4.94 38.64 -10.45
CA ALA A 437 4.80 38.90 -11.89
C ALA A 437 5.61 37.90 -12.75
N ALA A 438 6.88 37.69 -12.40
CA ALA A 438 7.75 36.76 -13.11
C ALA A 438 7.25 35.30 -13.01
N THR A 439 6.77 34.90 -11.83
CA THR A 439 6.20 33.55 -11.64
C THR A 439 4.91 33.39 -12.44
N ASN A 440 4.04 34.40 -12.48
CA ASN A 440 2.82 34.39 -13.29
C ASN A 440 3.11 34.22 -14.78
N GLN A 441 4.14 34.89 -15.30
CA GLN A 441 4.58 34.68 -16.68
C GLN A 441 5.12 33.26 -16.88
N ALA A 442 5.97 32.77 -15.97
CA ALA A 442 6.53 31.43 -16.08
C ALA A 442 5.44 30.34 -16.06
N VAL A 443 4.42 30.48 -15.21
CA VAL A 443 3.24 29.59 -15.19
C VAL A 443 2.48 29.66 -16.51
N PHE A 444 2.29 30.86 -17.07
CA PHE A 444 1.65 31.02 -18.39
C PHE A 444 2.44 30.27 -19.48
N ASP A 445 3.77 30.46 -19.52
CA ASP A 445 4.64 29.83 -20.51
C ASP A 445 4.65 28.30 -20.36
N LEU A 446 4.66 27.77 -19.13
CA LEU A 446 4.56 26.34 -18.85
C LEU A 446 3.21 25.77 -19.31
N ASN A 447 2.11 26.47 -19.05
CA ASN A 447 0.79 26.06 -19.55
C ASN A 447 0.76 26.00 -21.08
N GLN A 448 1.43 26.92 -21.79
CA GLN A 448 1.55 26.83 -23.26
C GLN A 448 2.37 25.61 -23.70
N GLN A 449 3.47 25.31 -23.01
CA GLN A 449 4.30 24.14 -23.32
C GLN A 449 3.55 22.83 -23.07
N GLN A 450 2.75 22.74 -22.01
CA GLN A 450 1.89 21.59 -21.74
C GLN A 450 0.89 21.36 -22.88
N ARG A 451 0.20 22.41 -23.32
CA ARG A 451 -0.72 22.33 -24.47
C ARG A 451 0.00 21.89 -25.75
N ALA A 452 1.21 22.40 -25.98
CA ALA A 452 2.00 22.06 -27.17
C ALA A 452 2.37 20.58 -27.25
N VAL A 453 2.44 19.88 -26.12
CA VAL A 453 2.69 18.43 -26.07
C VAL A 453 1.43 17.60 -25.85
N GLY A 454 0.25 18.23 -25.81
CA GLY A 454 -1.03 17.52 -25.67
C GLY A 454 -1.48 17.26 -24.22
N ILE A 455 -0.91 17.94 -23.23
CA ILE A 455 -1.41 17.95 -21.84
C ILE A 455 -2.41 19.10 -21.68
N GLN A 456 -3.57 18.85 -21.05
CA GLN A 456 -4.43 19.93 -20.57
C GLN A 456 -3.89 20.46 -19.24
N PRO A 457 -3.41 21.72 -19.15
CA PRO A 457 -2.96 22.30 -17.90
C PRO A 457 -4.11 22.48 -16.90
N GLN A 458 -3.78 22.65 -15.63
CA GLN A 458 -4.76 22.82 -14.55
C GLN A 458 -5.69 24.02 -14.81
N CYS A 459 -5.16 25.07 -15.44
CA CYS A 459 -5.93 26.21 -15.92
C CYS A 459 -7.11 25.81 -16.81
N ASP A 460 -6.91 24.85 -17.72
CA ASP A 460 -7.95 24.43 -18.66
C ASP A 460 -8.96 23.49 -18.01
N ILE A 461 -8.62 22.89 -16.86
CA ILE A 461 -9.44 21.90 -16.16
C ILE A 461 -10.31 22.54 -15.08
N ASN A 462 -9.74 23.46 -14.29
CA ASN A 462 -10.41 24.03 -13.12
C ASN A 462 -10.17 25.54 -12.93
N ASP A 463 -9.68 26.25 -13.95
CA ASP A 463 -9.42 27.70 -13.93
C ASP A 463 -8.42 28.17 -12.86
N THR A 464 -7.53 27.28 -12.40
CA THR A 464 -6.49 27.63 -11.42
C THR A 464 -5.10 27.61 -12.04
N LEU A 465 -4.18 28.41 -11.49
CA LEU A 465 -2.79 28.50 -11.96
C LEU A 465 -2.65 28.78 -13.47
N CYS A 466 -3.47 29.69 -13.99
CA CYS A 466 -3.43 30.07 -15.40
C CYS A 466 -2.18 30.85 -15.83
N GLY A 467 -1.57 31.55 -14.88
CA GLY A 467 -0.57 32.57 -15.19
C GLY A 467 -1.19 33.73 -15.97
N GLN A 468 -0.37 34.73 -16.27
CA GLN A 468 -0.77 35.87 -17.09
C GLN A 468 0.38 36.26 -18.01
N ASN A 469 0.07 36.51 -19.28
CA ASN A 469 1.02 37.07 -20.22
C ASN A 469 1.21 38.56 -19.90
N GLN A 470 2.46 38.98 -19.70
CA GLN A 470 2.83 40.36 -19.38
C GLN A 470 3.10 41.20 -20.62
#